data_AF-A0A0K8Q5T0-F1
#
_entry.id   AF-A0A0K8Q5T0-F1
#
_cell.length_a   1.000
_cell.length_b   1.000
_cell.length_c   1.000
_cell.angle_alpha   90.00
_cell.angle_beta   90.00
_cell.angle_gamma   90.00
#
_symmetry.space_group_name_H-M   'P 1'
#
loop_
_entity.id
_entity.type
_entity.pdbx_description
1 polymer ?
#
loop_
_entity_poly.entity_id
_entity_poly.type
_entity_poly.pdbx_seq_one_letter_code
_entity_poly.pdbx_strand_id
1 'polypeptide(L)' 'MTEVRPEDEVVRICQELIRIDTSNYGDGSGPGERKAAEYTAGLITEVGLDAEIFESAPGRRAW' A
#
# COMPACT_ATOMS: atom_id res chain seq x y z
N MET A 1 12.85 15.33 -22.54
CA MET A 1 12.23 14.53 -21.46
C MET A 1 12.57 15.23 -20.17
N THR A 2 11.56 15.60 -19.38
CA THR A 2 11.80 16.13 -18.03
C THR A 2 12.37 15.00 -17.19
N GLU A 3 13.47 15.27 -16.48
CA GLU A 3 14.03 14.33 -15.52
C GLU A 3 13.02 14.09 -14.40
N VAL A 4 12.76 12.82 -14.08
CA VAL A 4 11.89 12.45 -12.96
C VAL A 4 12.70 12.65 -11.69
N ARG A 5 12.22 13.53 -10.81
CA ARG A 5 12.85 13.77 -9.51
C ARG A 5 12.25 12.82 -8.46
N PRO A 6 12.96 12.52 -7.37
CA PRO A 6 12.44 11.66 -6.31
C PRO A 6 11.07 12.10 -5.78
N GLU A 7 10.82 13.41 -5.64
CA GLU A 7 9.54 13.94 -5.20
C GLU A 7 8.39 13.66 -6.18
N ASP A 8 8.68 13.51 -7.48
CA ASP A 8 7.66 13.20 -8.48
C ASP A 8 7.17 11.75 -8.31
N GLU A 9 8.08 10.84 -7.93
CA GLU A 9 7.73 9.45 -7.57
C GLU A 9 6.95 9.37 -6.24
N VAL A 10 7.37 10.12 -5.22
CA VAL A 10 6.64 10.20 -3.94
C VAL A 10 5.21 10.69 -4.18
N VAL A 11 5.03 11.74 -4.99
CA VAL A 11 3.71 12.27 -5.32
C VAL A 11 2.87 11.20 -6.02
N ARG A 12 3.42 10.48 -6.99
CA ARG A 12 2.72 9.39 -7.68
C ARG A 12 2.28 8.31 -6.71
N ILE A 13 3.20 7.79 -5.88
CA ILE A 13 2.90 6.73 -4.90
C ILE A 13 1.81 7.18 -3.93
N CYS A 14 1.90 8.39 -3.39
CA CYS A 14 0.89 8.94 -2.49
C CYS A 14 -0.47 9.10 -3.18
N GLN A 15 -0.50 9.57 -4.43
CA GLN A 15 -1.74 9.68 -5.21
C GLN A 15 -2.38 8.31 -5.49
N GLU A 16 -1.59 7.28 -5.72
CA GLU A 16 -2.08 5.91 -5.93
C GLU A 16 -2.64 5.32 -4.62
N LEU A 17 -1.94 5.50 -3.49
CA LEU A 17 -2.37 5.05 -2.17
C LEU A 17 -3.66 5.73 -1.70
N ILE A 18 -3.78 7.06 -1.83
CA ILE A 18 -4.97 7.82 -1.39
C ILE A 18 -6.25 7.39 -2.12
N ARG A 19 -6.13 6.84 -3.33
CA ARG A 19 -7.28 6.31 -4.08
C ARG A 19 -7.76 4.94 -3.59
N ILE A 20 -6.97 4.27 -2.75
CA ILE A 20 -7.38 3.02 -2.10
C ILE A 20 -8.14 3.41 -0.84
N ASP A 21 -9.43 3.05 -0.78
CA ASP A 21 -10.21 3.22 0.45
C ASP A 21 -9.75 2.23 1.52
N THR A 22 -8.84 2.67 2.38
CA THR A 22 -8.31 1.90 3.51
C THR A 22 -9.02 2.26 4.83
N SER A 23 -10.29 2.69 4.79
CA SER A 23 -11.03 3.05 6.00
C SER A 23 -11.05 1.88 6.99
N ASN A 24 -10.60 2.13 8.22
CA ASN A 24 -10.60 1.15 9.31
C ASN A 24 -11.71 1.50 10.32
N TYR A 25 -12.75 0.68 10.37
CA TYR A 25 -13.89 0.86 11.28
C TYR A 25 -13.70 0.15 12.64
N GLY A 26 -12.55 -0.50 12.86
CA GLY A 26 -12.22 -1.22 14.10
C GLY A 26 -12.82 -2.63 14.21
N ASP A 27 -13.69 -3.03 13.28
CA ASP A 27 -14.31 -4.36 13.23
C ASP A 27 -13.69 -5.29 12.17
N GLY A 28 -12.82 -4.76 11.31
CA GLY A 28 -12.19 -5.50 10.20
C GLY A 28 -13.05 -5.59 8.94
N SER A 29 -14.14 -4.82 8.86
CA SER A 29 -14.96 -4.69 7.64
C SER A 29 -14.36 -3.73 6.60
N GLY A 30 -13.22 -3.10 6.92
CA GLY A 30 -12.54 -2.14 6.06
C GLY A 30 -12.23 -2.71 4.67
N PRO A 31 -12.55 -2.01 3.57
CA PRO A 31 -12.60 -2.62 2.24
C PRO A 31 -11.22 -2.75 1.56
N GLY A 32 -10.23 -1.94 1.96
CA GLY A 32 -9.02 -1.75 1.15
C GLY A 32 -7.67 -1.83 1.86
N GLU A 33 -7.61 -2.12 3.17
CA GLU A 33 -6.32 -2.25 3.89
C GLU A 33 -5.39 -3.29 3.22
N ARG A 34 -5.96 -4.44 2.82
CA ARG A 34 -5.24 -5.47 2.06
C ARG A 34 -4.69 -4.95 0.73
N LYS A 35 -5.48 -4.17 0.00
CA LYS A 35 -5.10 -3.67 -1.33
C LYS A 35 -3.93 -2.68 -1.24
N ALA A 36 -3.93 -1.83 -0.21
CA ALA A 36 -2.81 -0.91 0.03
C ALA A 36 -1.52 -1.66 0.45
N ALA A 37 -1.65 -2.70 1.28
CA ALA A 37 -0.52 -3.56 1.65
C ALA A 37 0.07 -4.29 0.43
N GLU A 38 -0.78 -4.87 -0.43
CA GLU A 38 -0.35 -5.53 -1.67
C GLU A 38 0.33 -4.56 -2.65
N TYR A 39 -0.21 -3.35 -2.80
CA TYR A 39 0.41 -2.30 -3.62
C TYR A 39 1.81 -1.94 -3.10
N THR A 40 1.95 -1.75 -1.79
CA THR A 40 3.23 -1.39 -1.15
C THR A 40 4.25 -2.52 -1.27
N ALA A 41 3.83 -3.77 -1.07
CA ALA A 41 4.66 -4.95 -1.27
C ALA A 41 5.17 -5.06 -2.71
N GLY A 42 4.32 -4.69 -3.70
CA GLY A 42 4.71 -4.60 -5.10
C GLY A 42 5.85 -3.61 -5.36
N LEU A 43 5.76 -2.40 -4.78
CA LEU A 43 6.82 -1.38 -4.90
C LEU A 43 8.15 -1.84 -4.28
N ILE A 44 8.10 -2.52 -3.13
CA ILE A 44 9.28 -3.07 -2.47
C ILE A 44 9.92 -4.17 -3.34
N THR A 45 9.09 -5.04 -3.91
CA THR A 45 9.56 -6.14 -4.79
C THR A 45 10.14 -5.60 -6.09
N GLU A 46 9.58 -4.52 -6.65
CA GLU A 46 10.07 -3.87 -7.87
C GLU A 46 11.54 -3.45 -7.78
N VAL A 47 11.98 -3.03 -6.59
CA VAL A 47 13.39 -2.63 -6.33
C VAL A 47 14.29 -3.80 -5.88
N GLY A 48 13.78 -5.04 -5.94
CA GLY A 48 14.53 -6.26 -5.62
C GLY A 48 14.62 -6.59 -4.14
N LEU A 49 13.72 -6.05 -3.32
CA LEU A 49 13.60 -6.36 -1.90
C LEU A 49 12.41 -7.30 -1.64
N ASP A 50 12.54 -8.18 -0.66
CA ASP A 50 11.44 -9.05 -0.25
C ASP A 50 10.45 -8.29 0.65
N ALA A 51 9.15 -8.51 0.43
CA ALA A 51 8.07 -7.94 1.24
C ALA A 51 7.25 -9.06 1.90
N GLU A 52 7.02 -8.93 3.21
CA GLU A 52 6.15 -9.81 3.98
C GLU A 52 4.85 -9.08 4.33
N ILE A 53 3.70 -9.73 4.14
CA ILE A 53 2.40 -9.18 4.52
C ILE A 53 1.85 -9.96 5.72
N PHE A 54 1.60 -9.25 6.82
CA PHE A 54 1.06 -9.83 8.05
C PHE A 54 -0.47 -9.69 8.10
N GLU A 55 -1.15 -10.71 8.66
CA GLU A 55 -2.56 -10.62 9.05
C GLU A 55 -2.66 -10.67 10.58
N SER A 56 -3.37 -9.74 11.21
CA SER A 56 -3.55 -9.73 12.66
C SER A 56 -4.63 -10.73 13.12
N ALA A 57 -5.56 -11.10 12.24
CA ALA A 57 -6.49 -12.21 12.42
C ALA A 57 -6.96 -12.73 11.04
N PRO A 58 -7.55 -13.94 10.93
CA PRO A 58 -8.10 -14.43 9.66
C PRO A 58 -9.13 -13.43 9.11
N GLY A 59 -8.84 -12.81 7.97
CA GLY A 59 -9.70 -11.76 7.39
C GLY A 59 -9.57 -10.37 8.02
N ARG A 60 -8.65 -10.16 8.98
CA ARG A 60 -8.23 -8.83 9.47
C ARG A 60 -6.74 -8.65 9.21
N ARG A 61 -6.40 -7.89 8.17
CA ARG A 61 -5.03 -7.44 7.94
C ARG A 61 -4.89 -6.02 8.46
N ALA A 62 -4.46 -5.88 9.71
CA ALA A 62 -3.98 -4.60 10.20
C ALA A 62 -2.48 -4.54 9.92
N TRP A 63 -2.06 -3.46 9.24
CA TRP A 63 -0.71 -2.90 9.13
C TRP A 63 0.46 -3.88 8.94
#